data_AF-A0A9P6Y8R3-F1
#
_entry.id   AF-A0A9P6Y8R3-F1
#
_cell.length_a   1.000
_cell.length_b   1.000
_cell.length_c   1.000
_cell.angle_alpha   90.00
_cell.angle_beta   90.00
_cell.angle_gamma   90.00
#
_symmetry.space_group_name_H-M   'P 1'
#
loop_
_entity.id
_entity.type
_entity.pdbx_description
1 polymer ?
#
loop_
_entity_poly.entity_id
_entity_poly.type
_entity_poly.pdbx_seq_one_letter_code
_entity_poly.pdbx_strand_id
1 'polypeptide(L)'
;MSDFGDFNTPSEDPTADFLARERAALGEDADFFNSESVSSPAVNDLLTPSTLPMSPSVFDEIPQDSPTAPQQQPTNDVYSAFEAEFPKAEELETSHAFHKALLPEEEPETVRQWREKQQEIIAERDAASAKKKEDMIKHAREEIDKFYEDYNDKKQRAIEENRSREETTEKNREQVSSSANIWERVVNEIDIKSAKTGYHTRDVSRMKELLLSLRKDASAPGNIVA
;
A
#
# COMPACT_ATOMS: atom_id res chain seq x y z
N MET A 1 -20.87 47.86 -15.52
CA MET A 1 -19.77 47.19 -14.80
C MET A 1 -19.63 45.82 -15.43
N SER A 2 -18.57 45.65 -16.20
CA SER A 2 -18.30 44.45 -16.97
C SER A 2 -17.95 43.31 -16.03
N ASP A 3 -18.77 42.26 -16.08
CA ASP A 3 -18.55 40.96 -15.48
C ASP A 3 -17.38 40.30 -16.20
N PHE A 4 -16.20 40.37 -15.59
CA PHE A 4 -14.97 39.78 -16.10
C PHE A 4 -15.02 38.29 -15.74
N GLY A 5 -15.18 37.46 -16.76
CA GLY A 5 -15.18 36.01 -16.64
C GLY A 5 -13.99 35.52 -15.81
N ASP A 6 -14.32 34.86 -14.72
CA ASP A 6 -13.41 34.16 -13.83
C ASP A 6 -12.75 33.00 -14.60
N PHE A 7 -11.47 33.18 -14.94
CA PHE A 7 -10.67 32.27 -15.76
C PHE A 7 -9.90 31.25 -14.91
N ASN A 8 -10.33 30.96 -13.67
CA ASN A 8 -9.51 30.14 -12.77
C ASN A 8 -10.33 29.26 -11.82
N THR A 9 -10.88 28.15 -12.33
CA THR A 9 -11.34 27.04 -11.49
C THR A 9 -10.46 25.79 -11.68
N PRO A 10 -9.27 25.70 -11.07
CA PRO A 10 -8.71 24.42 -10.69
C PRO A 10 -9.26 24.07 -9.30
N SER A 11 -10.55 23.74 -9.26
CA SER A 11 -11.18 23.11 -8.09
C SER A 11 -11.55 21.66 -8.44
N GLU A 12 -10.78 21.01 -9.32
CA GLU A 12 -10.72 19.56 -9.34
C GLU A 12 -10.03 19.14 -8.05
N ASP A 13 -10.81 18.56 -7.15
CA ASP A 13 -10.29 17.89 -5.97
C ASP A 13 -9.13 16.96 -6.41
N PRO A 14 -7.90 17.15 -5.90
CA PRO A 14 -6.76 16.32 -6.28
C PRO A 14 -7.01 14.84 -6.00
N THR A 15 -7.92 14.54 -5.07
CA THR A 15 -8.40 13.19 -4.80
C THR A 15 -9.26 12.65 -5.94
N ALA A 16 -10.12 13.48 -6.52
CA ALA A 16 -10.96 13.10 -7.65
C ALA A 16 -10.15 12.88 -8.93
N ASP A 17 -9.13 13.70 -9.19
CA ASP A 17 -8.21 13.49 -10.32
C ASP A 17 -7.40 12.19 -10.17
N PHE A 18 -6.92 11.90 -8.95
CA PHE A 18 -6.29 10.62 -8.63
C PHE A 18 -7.24 9.46 -8.92
N LEU A 19 -8.45 9.46 -8.34
CA LEU A 19 -9.42 8.37 -8.54
C LEU A 19 -9.85 8.22 -10.01
N ALA A 20 -9.95 9.32 -10.77
CA ALA A 20 -10.25 9.28 -12.19
C ALA A 20 -9.12 8.61 -12.99
N ARG A 21 -7.86 8.92 -12.66
CA ARG A 21 -6.68 8.28 -13.24
C ARG A 21 -6.62 6.79 -12.90
N GLU A 22 -6.88 6.44 -11.64
CA GLU A 22 -6.99 5.06 -11.17
C GLU A 22 -8.07 4.29 -11.94
N ARG A 23 -9.23 4.91 -12.16
CA ARG A 23 -10.33 4.34 -12.93
C ARG A 23 -9.97 4.11 -14.39
N ALA A 24 -9.21 5.02 -15.00
CA ALA A 24 -8.75 4.86 -16.37
C ALA A 24 -7.72 3.73 -16.50
N ALA A 25 -6.83 3.55 -15.52
CA ALA A 25 -5.80 2.51 -15.52
C ALA A 25 -6.35 1.10 -15.25
N LEU A 26 -7.29 0.96 -14.30
CA LEU A 26 -7.85 -0.32 -13.88
C LEU A 26 -9.14 -0.72 -14.61
N GLY A 27 -9.86 0.25 -15.19
CA GLY A 27 -11.14 0.00 -15.85
C GLY A 27 -12.20 -0.51 -14.87
N GLU A 28 -12.76 -1.69 -15.15
CA GLU A 28 -13.82 -2.33 -14.35
C GLU A 28 -13.35 -2.70 -12.93
N ASP A 29 -12.05 -2.97 -12.74
CA ASP A 29 -11.52 -3.35 -11.41
C ASP A 29 -11.30 -2.15 -10.47
N ALA A 30 -11.43 -0.92 -10.99
CA ALA A 30 -11.26 0.28 -10.17
C ALA A 30 -12.35 0.42 -9.09
N ASP A 31 -13.52 -0.16 -9.32
CA ASP A 31 -14.62 -0.18 -8.35
C ASP A 31 -14.30 -1.06 -7.11
N PHE A 32 -13.32 -1.98 -7.18
CA PHE A 32 -12.83 -2.72 -5.99
C PHE A 32 -12.06 -1.83 -5.00
N PHE A 33 -11.41 -0.78 -5.49
CA PHE A 33 -10.63 0.14 -4.65
C PHE A 33 -11.49 1.28 -4.10
N ASN A 34 -12.60 1.58 -4.77
CA ASN A 34 -13.55 2.61 -4.36
C ASN A 34 -14.58 2.11 -3.32
N SER A 35 -14.48 0.85 -2.87
CA SER A 35 -15.40 0.28 -1.90
C SER A 35 -15.09 0.82 -0.49
N GLU A 36 -15.71 1.94 -0.15
CA GLU A 36 -15.76 2.47 1.21
C GLU A 36 -16.57 1.50 2.09
N SER A 37 -15.88 0.73 2.93
CA SER A 37 -16.45 -0.13 3.98
C SER A 37 -17.64 -1.01 3.57
N VAL A 38 -17.44 -1.96 2.67
CA VAL A 38 -18.37 -3.11 2.62
C VAL A 38 -18.11 -3.95 3.85
N SER A 39 -19.05 -3.91 4.79
CA SER A 39 -19.15 -4.80 5.95
C SER A 39 -18.73 -6.22 5.54
N SER A 40 -17.70 -6.75 6.18
CA SER A 40 -17.13 -8.07 5.91
C SER A 40 -18.24 -9.13 5.80
N PRO A 41 -18.28 -9.99 4.77
CA PRO A 41 -19.07 -11.21 4.85
C PRO A 41 -18.43 -12.05 5.96
N ALA A 42 -19.21 -12.33 7.01
CA ALA A 42 -18.81 -13.17 8.12
C ALA A 42 -18.41 -14.56 7.61
N VAL A 43 -17.10 -14.78 7.46
CA VAL A 43 -16.51 -16.12 7.50
C VAL A 43 -15.71 -16.20 8.78
N ASN A 44 -16.39 -16.70 9.81
CA ASN A 44 -15.72 -17.17 11.00
C ASN A 44 -14.82 -18.34 10.62
N ASP A 45 -13.57 -18.21 11.05
CA ASP A 45 -12.81 -19.24 11.76
C ASP A 45 -11.49 -19.69 11.09
N LEU A 46 -10.49 -19.63 11.97
CA LEU A 46 -9.28 -20.42 11.98
C LEU A 46 -8.21 -20.10 10.92
N LEU A 47 -7.37 -19.11 11.26
CA LEU A 47 -5.91 -19.28 11.40
C LEU A 47 -5.32 -17.98 11.98
N THR A 48 -5.58 -17.74 13.26
CA THR A 48 -4.81 -16.77 14.06
C THR A 48 -3.61 -17.47 14.70
N PRO A 49 -2.37 -17.21 14.26
CA PRO A 49 -1.24 -17.19 15.16
C PRO A 49 -1.15 -15.77 15.72
N SER A 50 -2.02 -15.47 16.68
CA SER A 50 -1.73 -14.42 17.65
C SER A 50 -0.58 -14.94 18.51
N THR A 51 0.64 -14.65 18.08
CA THR A 51 1.90 -14.65 18.86
C THR A 51 3.06 -14.69 17.87
N LEU A 52 3.61 -13.51 17.57
CA LEU A 52 5.04 -13.17 17.73
C LEU A 52 5.24 -11.71 17.25
N PRO A 53 6.24 -11.04 17.83
CA PRO A 53 6.05 -9.81 18.57
C PRO A 53 6.05 -8.60 17.64
N MET A 54 5.19 -7.62 17.93
CA MET A 54 5.44 -6.25 17.49
C MET A 54 6.88 -5.93 17.89
N SER A 55 7.68 -5.55 16.89
CA SER A 55 9.03 -5.06 17.04
C SER A 55 9.10 -4.15 18.28
N PRO A 56 10.07 -4.34 19.20
CA PRO A 56 10.31 -3.33 20.20
C PRO A 56 10.71 -2.08 19.42
N SER A 57 9.84 -1.07 19.41
CA SER A 57 10.26 0.29 19.22
C SER A 57 11.34 0.52 20.27
N VAL A 58 12.59 0.39 19.85
CA VAL A 58 13.72 1.06 20.49
C VAL A 58 13.54 2.53 20.13
N PHE A 59 12.54 3.15 20.75
CA PHE A 59 12.52 4.57 20.95
C PHE A 59 13.00 4.74 22.38
N ASP A 60 14.23 5.22 22.47
CA ASP A 60 14.93 5.51 23.71
C ASP A 60 13.99 6.27 24.66
N GLU A 61 13.99 5.83 25.90
CA GLU A 61 13.23 6.39 27.01
C GLU A 61 13.72 7.81 27.29
N ILE A 62 13.20 8.78 26.55
CA ILE A 62 13.28 10.19 26.94
C ILE A 62 12.25 10.35 28.07
N PRO A 63 12.64 10.81 29.27
CA PRO A 63 11.69 11.13 30.31
C PRO A 63 10.65 12.11 29.75
N GLN A 64 9.37 11.70 29.75
CA GLN A 64 8.26 12.64 29.57
C GLN A 64 8.19 13.54 30.82
N ASP A 65 9.06 14.52 30.89
CA ASP A 65 8.77 15.74 31.64
C ASP A 65 7.71 16.48 30.83
N SER A 66 6.45 16.27 31.22
CA SER A 66 5.38 17.17 30.82
C SER A 66 5.71 18.54 31.43
N PRO A 67 5.81 19.65 30.67
CA PRO A 67 5.65 20.95 31.30
C PRO A 67 4.20 21.03 31.76
N THR A 68 3.97 20.70 33.03
CA THR A 68 2.79 21.16 33.75
C THR A 68 2.74 22.66 33.54
N ALA A 69 1.70 23.14 32.86
CA ALA A 69 1.42 24.56 32.79
C ALA A 69 1.43 25.11 34.23
N PRO A 70 2.23 26.15 34.54
CA PRO A 70 2.26 26.68 35.89
C PRO A 70 0.86 27.16 36.26
N GLN A 71 0.24 26.44 37.20
CA GLN A 71 -0.91 26.92 37.95
C GLN A 71 -0.49 28.24 38.61
N GLN A 72 -1.19 29.31 38.26
CA GLN A 72 -1.03 30.64 38.84
C GLN A 72 -1.34 30.58 40.34
N GLN A 73 -0.28 30.57 41.17
CA GLN A 73 -0.36 31.03 42.55
C GLN A 73 0.06 32.51 42.58
N PRO A 74 -0.56 33.35 43.44
CA PRO A 74 -0.22 34.76 43.53
C PRO A 74 1.09 34.92 44.32
N THR A 75 2.23 34.99 43.63
CA THR A 75 3.50 35.46 44.21
C THR A 75 3.91 36.75 43.52
N ASN A 76 3.28 37.86 43.91
CA ASN A 76 3.49 39.19 43.32
C ASN A 76 4.75 39.93 43.83
N ASP A 77 5.57 39.35 44.71
CA ASP A 77 6.68 40.12 45.32
C ASP A 77 8.08 39.91 44.70
N VAL A 78 8.31 38.83 43.94
CA VAL A 78 9.68 38.53 43.44
C VAL A 78 9.91 38.98 42.00
N TYR A 79 8.89 38.88 41.13
CA TYR A 79 8.99 39.35 39.73
C TYR A 79 9.02 40.88 39.62
N SER A 80 8.32 41.58 40.52
CA SER A 80 8.26 43.05 40.56
C SER A 80 9.62 43.68 40.91
N ALA A 81 10.46 42.98 41.68
CA ALA A 81 11.79 43.46 42.06
C ALA A 81 12.80 43.40 40.91
N PHE A 82 12.72 42.39 40.03
CA PHE A 82 13.56 42.29 38.84
C PHE A 82 13.16 43.35 37.79
N GLU A 83 11.86 43.59 37.62
CA GLU A 83 11.32 44.53 36.64
C GLU A 83 11.51 46.01 37.04
N ALA A 84 11.71 46.29 38.34
CA ALA A 84 12.09 47.61 38.84
C ALA A 84 13.58 47.96 38.62
N GLU A 85 14.40 47.00 38.22
CA GLU A 85 15.85 47.15 38.02
C GLU A 85 16.23 47.41 36.55
N PHE A 86 15.26 47.30 35.63
CA PHE A 86 15.43 47.66 34.22
C PHE A 86 14.62 48.92 33.88
N PRO A 87 15.16 49.85 33.08
CA PRO A 87 14.44 51.02 32.63
C PRO A 87 13.19 50.62 31.83
N LYS A 88 12.07 51.34 32.04
CA LYS A 88 10.82 51.11 31.29
C LYS A 88 11.08 51.21 29.79
N ALA A 89 10.43 50.34 29.01
CA ALA A 89 10.63 50.22 27.55
C ALA A 89 10.51 51.55 26.78
N GLU A 90 9.64 52.48 27.23
CA GLU A 90 9.49 53.82 26.64
C GLU A 90 10.74 54.71 26.77
N GLU A 91 11.57 54.50 27.81
CA GLU A 91 12.82 55.26 28.02
C GLU A 91 13.99 54.64 27.22
N LEU A 92 13.86 53.38 26.81
CA LEU A 92 14.83 52.65 26.01
C LEU A 92 14.76 53.03 24.52
N GLU A 93 13.56 53.30 23.99
CA GLU A 93 13.35 53.75 22.60
C GLU A 93 14.04 55.08 22.26
N THR A 94 14.28 55.95 23.27
CA THR A 94 14.98 57.23 23.10
C THR A 94 16.46 57.17 23.45
N SER A 95 16.94 56.00 23.92
CA SER A 95 18.33 55.83 24.35
C SER A 95 19.29 55.80 23.16
N HIS A 96 20.47 56.38 23.34
CA HIS A 96 21.55 56.39 22.35
C HIS A 96 22.03 54.96 21.98
N ALA A 97 21.74 53.96 22.83
CA ALA A 97 21.99 52.54 22.58
C ALA A 97 20.97 51.93 21.61
N PHE A 98 19.69 52.27 21.75
CA PHE A 98 18.64 51.87 20.80
C PHE A 98 18.84 52.53 19.44
N HIS A 99 19.18 53.83 19.42
CA HIS A 99 19.49 54.52 18.18
C HIS A 99 20.77 54.00 17.50
N LYS A 100 21.77 53.55 18.28
CA LYS A 100 22.98 52.89 17.75
C LYS A 100 22.71 51.47 17.22
N ALA A 101 21.73 50.76 17.79
CA ALA A 101 21.26 49.48 17.26
C ALA A 101 20.38 49.63 16.00
N LEU A 102 19.74 50.80 15.81
CA LEU A 102 18.99 51.16 14.60
C LEU A 102 19.89 51.66 13.46
N LEU A 103 21.09 52.14 13.77
CA LEU A 103 22.12 52.44 12.78
C LEU A 103 22.62 51.11 12.21
N PRO A 104 22.65 50.94 10.87
CA PRO A 104 23.29 49.79 10.26
C PRO A 104 24.79 49.90 10.55
N GLU A 105 25.26 49.32 11.67
CA GLU A 105 26.69 49.05 11.82
C GLU A 105 27.04 48.07 10.69
N GLU A 106 27.92 48.52 9.79
CA GLU A 106 28.53 47.68 8.77
C GLU A 106 29.12 46.47 9.49
N GLU A 107 28.48 45.31 9.31
CA GLU A 107 28.83 44.12 10.07
C GLU A 107 30.32 43.84 9.92
N PRO A 108 31.04 43.52 11.01
CA PRO A 108 32.47 43.26 10.93
C PRO A 108 32.72 42.18 9.88
N GLU A 109 33.70 42.38 8.99
CA GLU A 109 33.92 41.53 7.81
C GLU A 109 33.97 40.03 8.13
N THR A 110 34.43 39.68 9.33
CA THR A 110 34.46 38.31 9.86
C THR A 110 33.07 37.70 10.03
N VAL A 111 32.10 38.47 10.53
CA VAL A 111 30.71 38.05 10.71
C VAL A 111 30.02 37.95 9.35
N ARG A 112 30.32 38.86 8.42
CA ARG A 112 29.81 38.78 7.04
C ARG A 112 30.28 37.49 6.34
N GLN A 113 31.57 37.19 6.39
CA GLN A 113 32.14 35.95 5.83
C GLN A 113 31.59 34.70 6.52
N TRP A 114 31.34 34.77 7.83
CA TRP A 114 30.73 33.66 8.57
C TRP A 114 29.28 33.41 8.13
N ARG A 115 28.47 34.46 7.97
CA ARG A 115 27.10 34.32 7.48
C ARG A 115 27.04 33.78 6.06
N GLU A 116 27.93 34.25 5.18
CA GLU A 116 28.03 33.74 3.81
C GLU A 116 28.33 32.24 3.80
N LYS A 117 29.31 31.78 4.59
CA LYS A 117 29.63 30.35 4.74
C LYS A 117 28.50 29.54 5.36
N GLN A 118 27.81 30.07 6.37
CA GLN A 118 26.65 29.38 6.96
C GLN A 118 25.49 29.28 5.99
N GLN A 119 25.21 30.35 5.24
CA GLN A 119 24.19 30.36 4.22
C GLN A 119 24.50 29.36 3.10
N GLU A 120 25.76 29.24 2.70
CA GLU A 120 26.21 28.24 1.73
C GLU A 120 25.98 26.81 2.24
N ILE A 121 26.36 26.51 3.49
CA ILE A 121 26.15 25.19 4.11
C ILE A 121 24.64 24.86 4.23
N ILE A 122 23.83 25.84 4.63
CA ILE A 122 22.37 25.67 4.72
C ILE A 122 21.80 25.41 3.31
N ALA A 123 22.23 26.19 2.31
CA ALA A 123 21.79 26.03 0.93
C ALA A 123 22.18 24.66 0.36
N GLU A 124 23.38 24.17 0.64
CA GLU A 124 23.82 22.83 0.23
C GLU A 124 22.97 21.74 0.89
N ARG A 125 22.72 21.85 2.20
CA ARG A 125 21.90 20.90 2.94
C ARG A 125 20.45 20.90 2.46
N ASP A 126 19.89 22.07 2.18
CA ASP A 126 18.53 22.23 1.70
C ASP A 126 18.41 21.73 0.25
N ALA A 127 19.40 21.97 -0.60
CA ALA A 127 19.48 21.40 -1.95
C ALA A 127 19.58 19.87 -1.92
N ALA A 128 20.40 19.30 -1.03
CA ALA A 128 20.49 17.85 -0.85
C ALA A 128 19.18 17.24 -0.36
N SER A 129 18.47 17.94 0.54
CA SER A 129 17.16 17.50 1.05
C SER A 129 16.07 17.59 -0.02
N ALA A 130 16.09 18.66 -0.83
CA ALA A 130 15.19 18.83 -1.97
C ALA A 130 15.40 17.73 -3.01
N LYS A 131 16.66 17.42 -3.34
CA LYS A 131 16.99 16.34 -4.29
C LYS A 131 16.50 14.98 -3.78
N LYS A 132 16.76 14.64 -2.52
CA LYS A 132 16.26 13.38 -1.91
C LYS A 132 14.74 13.29 -1.96
N LYS A 133 14.03 14.40 -1.71
CA LYS A 133 12.57 14.45 -1.81
C LYS A 133 12.10 14.24 -3.25
N GLU A 134 12.75 14.87 -4.22
CA GLU A 134 12.43 14.69 -5.65
C GLU A 134 12.67 13.25 -6.09
N ASP A 135 13.80 12.66 -5.72
CA ASP A 135 14.14 11.27 -6.04
C ASP A 135 13.13 10.30 -5.41
N MET A 136 12.69 10.54 -4.17
CA MET A 136 11.65 9.75 -3.51
C MET A 136 10.30 9.85 -4.24
N ILE A 137 9.92 11.05 -4.69
CA ILE A 137 8.68 11.26 -5.44
C ILE A 137 8.75 10.57 -6.80
N LYS A 138 9.88 10.65 -7.51
CA LYS A 138 10.09 9.94 -8.78
C LYS A 138 10.01 8.44 -8.58
N HIS A 139 10.70 7.92 -7.57
CA HIS A 139 10.67 6.50 -7.26
C HIS A 139 9.26 6.02 -6.92
N ALA A 140 8.52 6.76 -6.10
CA ALA A 140 7.12 6.43 -5.78
C ALA A 140 6.22 6.42 -7.03
N ARG A 141 6.44 7.33 -7.99
CA ARG A 141 5.70 7.34 -9.26
C ARG A 141 6.04 6.11 -10.11
N GLU A 142 7.32 5.78 -10.24
CA GLU A 142 7.78 4.60 -10.97
C GLU A 142 7.25 3.30 -10.35
N GLU A 143 7.19 3.20 -9.02
CA GLU A 143 6.61 2.05 -8.32
C GLU A 143 5.10 1.91 -8.57
N ILE A 144 4.38 3.03 -8.62
CA ILE A 144 2.95 3.05 -8.98
C ILE A 144 2.76 2.55 -10.42
N ASP A 145 3.53 3.08 -11.38
CA ASP A 145 3.43 2.65 -12.78
C ASP A 145 3.76 1.16 -12.93
N LYS A 146 4.85 0.70 -12.29
CA LYS A 146 5.24 -0.71 -12.27
C LYS A 146 4.18 -1.61 -11.66
N PHE A 147 3.50 -1.17 -10.60
CA PHE A 147 2.42 -1.94 -9.99
C PHE A 147 1.28 -2.20 -10.99
N TYR A 148 0.88 -1.20 -11.79
CA TYR A 148 -0.15 -1.39 -12.81
C TYR A 148 0.29 -2.27 -13.96
N GLU A 149 1.54 -2.14 -14.41
CA GLU A 149 2.12 -3.06 -15.40
C GLU A 149 2.09 -4.50 -14.89
N ASP A 150 2.65 -4.76 -13.70
CA ASP A 150 2.69 -6.09 -13.08
C ASP A 150 1.27 -6.65 -12.82
N TYR A 151 0.33 -5.81 -12.40
CA TYR A 151 -1.07 -6.19 -12.19
C TYR A 151 -1.75 -6.59 -13.50
N ASN A 152 -1.61 -5.76 -14.54
CA ASN A 152 -2.20 -6.03 -15.85
C ASN A 152 -1.59 -7.28 -16.49
N ASP A 153 -0.28 -7.47 -16.39
CA ASP A 153 0.41 -8.66 -16.86
C ASP A 153 -0.06 -9.91 -16.13
N LYS A 154 -0.20 -9.83 -14.80
CA LYS A 154 -0.73 -10.94 -13.98
C LYS A 154 -2.18 -11.25 -14.34
N LYS A 155 -3.01 -10.23 -14.59
CA LYS A 155 -4.40 -10.38 -15.04
C LYS A 155 -4.46 -11.07 -16.40
N GLN A 156 -3.70 -10.58 -17.38
CA GLN A 156 -3.63 -11.19 -18.71
C GLN A 156 -3.14 -12.64 -18.64
N ARG A 157 -2.09 -12.91 -17.85
CA ARG A 157 -1.59 -14.27 -17.64
C ARG A 157 -2.63 -15.18 -17.01
N ALA A 158 -3.39 -14.71 -16.02
CA ALA A 158 -4.45 -15.49 -15.40
C ALA A 158 -5.61 -15.77 -16.36
N ILE A 159 -5.98 -14.79 -17.21
CA ILE A 159 -6.99 -14.98 -18.26
C ILE A 159 -6.52 -16.02 -19.28
N GLU A 160 -5.27 -15.91 -19.76
CA GLU A 160 -4.70 -16.84 -20.73
C GLU A 160 -4.54 -18.24 -20.14
N GLU A 161 -4.10 -18.36 -18.89
CA GLU A 161 -4.03 -19.62 -18.16
C GLU A 161 -5.41 -20.26 -18.02
N ASN A 162 -6.45 -19.48 -17.68
CA ASN A 162 -7.81 -19.98 -17.60
C ASN A 162 -8.34 -20.44 -18.96
N ARG A 163 -8.08 -19.68 -20.03
CA ARG A 163 -8.46 -20.05 -21.40
C ARG A 163 -7.73 -21.33 -21.85
N SER A 164 -6.43 -21.42 -21.66
CA SER A 164 -5.64 -22.62 -21.98
C SER A 164 -6.08 -23.83 -21.15
N ARG A 165 -6.42 -23.62 -19.87
CA ARG A 165 -6.95 -24.67 -18.99
C ARG A 165 -8.33 -25.16 -19.45
N GLU A 166 -9.18 -24.26 -19.92
CA GLU A 166 -10.46 -24.61 -20.52
C GLU A 166 -10.26 -25.40 -21.81
N GLU A 167 -9.42 -24.92 -22.75
CA GLU A 167 -9.13 -25.61 -24.00
C GLU A 167 -8.54 -27.01 -23.77
N THR A 168 -7.62 -27.16 -22.82
CA THR A 168 -7.06 -28.47 -22.46
C THR A 168 -8.12 -29.38 -21.82
N THR A 169 -9.03 -28.83 -21.01
CA THR A 169 -10.15 -29.58 -20.44
C THR A 169 -11.13 -30.02 -21.52
N GLU A 170 -11.44 -29.15 -22.49
CA GLU A 170 -12.28 -29.44 -23.64
C GLU A 170 -11.66 -30.51 -24.53
N LYS A 171 -10.38 -30.40 -24.88
CA LYS A 171 -9.64 -31.42 -25.64
C LYS A 171 -9.61 -32.75 -24.90
N ASN A 172 -9.37 -32.75 -23.59
CA ASN A 172 -9.44 -33.96 -22.78
C ASN A 172 -10.86 -34.55 -22.81
N ARG A 173 -11.92 -33.73 -22.71
CA ARG A 173 -13.31 -34.19 -22.79
C ARG A 173 -13.64 -34.74 -24.18
N GLU A 174 -13.18 -34.11 -25.25
CA GLU A 174 -13.39 -34.56 -26.62
C GLU A 174 -12.62 -35.84 -26.93
N GLN A 175 -11.38 -35.96 -26.46
CA GLN A 175 -10.58 -37.18 -26.57
C GLN A 175 -11.23 -38.34 -25.80
N VAL A 176 -11.73 -38.08 -24.58
CA VAL A 176 -12.47 -39.08 -23.81
C VAL A 176 -13.78 -39.43 -24.50
N SER A 177 -14.54 -38.45 -25.02
CA SER A 177 -15.77 -38.68 -25.78
C SER A 177 -15.55 -39.40 -27.11
N SER A 178 -14.34 -39.34 -27.67
CA SER A 178 -13.95 -40.02 -28.90
C SER A 178 -13.34 -41.40 -28.65
N SER A 179 -13.16 -41.83 -27.39
CA SER A 179 -12.63 -43.16 -27.10
C SER A 179 -13.56 -44.24 -27.64
N ALA A 180 -13.02 -45.23 -28.35
CA ALA A 180 -13.81 -46.36 -28.84
C ALA A 180 -14.38 -47.16 -27.66
N ASN A 181 -13.55 -47.41 -26.64
CA ASN A 181 -13.98 -48.12 -25.44
C ASN A 181 -14.70 -47.18 -24.45
N ILE A 182 -15.96 -47.51 -24.14
CA ILE A 182 -16.81 -46.78 -23.19
C ILE A 182 -16.24 -46.83 -21.76
N TRP A 183 -15.58 -47.93 -21.39
CA TRP A 183 -14.98 -48.10 -20.06
C TRP A 183 -13.76 -47.21 -19.83
N GLU A 184 -13.09 -46.73 -20.88
CA GLU A 184 -12.06 -45.68 -20.76
C GLU A 184 -12.67 -44.35 -20.29
N ARG A 185 -13.89 -44.03 -20.71
CA ARG A 185 -14.62 -42.83 -20.26
C ARG A 185 -15.01 -42.94 -18.80
N VAL A 186 -15.66 -44.05 -18.46
CA VAL A 186 -16.09 -44.36 -17.08
C VAL A 186 -14.91 -44.31 -16.11
N VAL A 187 -13.76 -44.86 -16.49
CA VAL A 187 -12.55 -44.85 -15.65
C VAL A 187 -11.95 -43.44 -15.49
N ASN A 188 -12.01 -42.60 -16.53
CA ASN A 188 -11.48 -41.24 -16.45
C ASN A 188 -12.38 -40.29 -15.65
N GLU A 189 -13.70 -40.53 -15.64
CA GLU A 189 -14.66 -39.75 -14.85
C GLU A 189 -14.70 -40.15 -13.37
N ILE A 190 -14.37 -41.40 -13.05
CA ILE A 190 -14.34 -41.90 -11.68
C ILE A 190 -12.98 -41.62 -11.03
N ASP A 191 -12.98 -41.10 -9.80
CA ASP A 191 -11.74 -40.94 -9.01
C ASP A 191 -11.25 -42.29 -8.45
N ILE A 192 -10.44 -43.00 -9.24
CA ILE A 192 -9.82 -44.29 -8.88
C ILE A 192 -8.68 -44.13 -7.86
N LYS A 193 -8.19 -42.90 -7.64
CA LYS A 193 -7.14 -42.58 -6.66
C LYS A 193 -7.71 -42.43 -5.26
N SER A 194 -8.97 -41.97 -5.15
CA SER A 194 -9.66 -41.80 -3.87
C SER A 194 -9.78 -43.09 -3.05
N ALA A 195 -9.71 -44.29 -3.63
CA ALA A 195 -9.84 -45.58 -2.93
C ALA A 195 -8.88 -45.78 -1.73
N LYS A 196 -7.86 -44.93 -1.58
CA LYS A 196 -6.92 -44.89 -0.44
C LYS A 196 -7.23 -43.84 0.64
N THR A 197 -8.18 -42.94 0.42
CA THR A 197 -8.63 -42.01 1.46
C THR A 197 -9.43 -42.80 2.50
N GLY A 198 -9.17 -42.58 3.79
CA GLY A 198 -9.71 -43.39 4.90
C GLY A 198 -11.22 -43.26 5.14
N TYR A 199 -11.99 -42.78 4.16
CA TYR A 199 -13.43 -42.48 4.28
C TYR A 199 -14.32 -43.56 3.62
N HIS A 200 -13.77 -44.71 3.22
CA HIS A 200 -14.55 -45.76 2.57
C HIS A 200 -15.21 -46.67 3.60
N THR A 201 -16.55 -46.69 3.60
CA THR A 201 -17.36 -47.60 4.41
C THR A 201 -17.43 -49.01 3.83
N ARG A 202 -16.91 -49.24 2.60
CA ARG A 202 -16.90 -50.53 1.90
C ARG A 202 -15.61 -50.72 1.09
N ASP A 203 -15.17 -51.96 0.95
CA ASP A 203 -14.02 -52.32 0.11
C ASP A 203 -14.38 -52.24 -1.39
N VAL A 204 -13.77 -51.28 -2.08
CA VAL A 204 -13.93 -51.03 -3.52
C VAL A 204 -12.76 -51.57 -4.36
N SER A 205 -11.85 -52.35 -3.76
CA SER A 205 -10.63 -52.85 -4.45
C SER A 205 -10.96 -53.73 -5.65
N ARG A 206 -11.92 -54.66 -5.49
CA ARG A 206 -12.38 -55.52 -6.59
C ARG A 206 -13.07 -54.74 -7.71
N MET A 207 -13.84 -53.71 -7.36
CA MET A 207 -14.49 -52.83 -8.33
C MET A 207 -13.46 -52.05 -9.14
N LYS A 208 -12.42 -51.53 -8.48
CA LYS A 208 -11.29 -50.86 -9.14
C LYS A 208 -10.54 -51.80 -10.08
N GLU A 209 -10.24 -53.02 -9.67
CA GLU A 209 -9.57 -54.01 -10.53
C GLU A 209 -10.41 -54.34 -11.77
N LEU A 210 -11.72 -54.52 -11.60
CA LEU A 210 -12.66 -54.82 -12.69
C LEU A 210 -12.83 -53.64 -13.65
N LEU A 211 -12.90 -52.40 -13.16
CA LEU A 211 -12.94 -51.21 -14.02
C LEU A 211 -11.63 -51.03 -14.82
N LEU A 212 -10.49 -51.32 -14.20
CA LEU A 212 -9.18 -51.24 -14.86
C LEU A 212 -8.96 -52.35 -15.89
N SER A 213 -9.53 -53.55 -15.68
CA SER A 213 -9.48 -54.63 -16.69
C SER A 213 -10.38 -54.30 -17.88
N LEU A 214 -11.61 -53.85 -17.64
CA LEU A 214 -12.56 -53.45 -18.70
C LEU A 214 -12.05 -52.28 -19.55
N ARG A 215 -11.29 -51.36 -18.95
CA ARG A 215 -10.60 -50.28 -19.68
C ARG A 215 -9.66 -50.80 -20.76
N LYS A 216 -8.93 -51.88 -20.48
CA LYS A 216 -7.88 -52.43 -21.35
C LYS A 216 -8.43 -53.45 -22.36
N ASP A 217 -9.61 -54.00 -22.09
CA ASP A 217 -10.22 -55.03 -22.92
C ASP A 217 -10.93 -54.41 -24.13
N ALA A 218 -10.49 -54.79 -25.34
CA ALA A 218 -11.08 -54.34 -26.59
C ALA A 218 -12.45 -54.99 -26.88
N SER A 219 -12.76 -56.14 -26.26
CA SER A 219 -14.04 -56.84 -26.39
C SER A 219 -15.00 -56.54 -25.23
N ALA A 220 -14.73 -55.48 -24.47
CA ALA A 220 -15.55 -55.12 -23.31
C ALA A 220 -17.02 -54.85 -23.72
N PRO A 221 -17.99 -55.20 -22.87
CA PRO A 221 -19.41 -55.01 -23.15
C PRO A 221 -19.72 -53.52 -23.36
N GLY A 222 -20.51 -53.23 -24.39
CA GLY A 222 -20.86 -51.86 -24.79
C GLY A 222 -19.91 -51.24 -25.82
N ASN A 223 -18.74 -51.83 -26.07
CA ASN A 223 -17.89 -51.40 -27.18
C ASN A 223 -18.62 -51.71 -28.51
N ILE A 224 -18.89 -50.68 -29.32
CA ILE A 224 -19.55 -50.88 -30.62
C ILE A 224 -18.49 -51.49 -31.55
N VAL A 225 -18.50 -52.82 -31.65
CA VAL A 225 -17.74 -53.53 -32.68
C VAL A 225 -18.39 -53.19 -34.02
N ALA A 226 -17.78 -52.26 -34.75
CA ALA A 226 -18.00 -52.15 -36.19
C ALA A 226 -17.24 -53.28 -36.91
#